data_AF-A0A2S2NPC4-F1
#
_entry.id   AF-A0A2S2NPC4-F1
#
_cell.length_a   1.000
_cell.length_b   1.000
_cell.length_c   1.000
_cell.angle_alpha   90.00
_cell.angle_beta   90.00
_cell.angle_gamma   90.00
#
_symmetry.space_group_name_H-M   'P 1'
#
loop_
_entity.id
_entity.type
_entity.pdbx_description
1 polymer ?
#
loop_
_entity_poly.entity_id
_entity_poly.type
_entity_poly.pdbx_seq_one_letter_code
_entity_poly.pdbx_strand_id
1 'polypeptide(L)'
;ETLTNFTSCNDCTAAPCHTTDNNTCIVQPDNSTYSCLTCNSTVDNGDTQFYSQADCQASCWNQTACTCDGACYVCAAKADPATLAACSPATMMADSTCAQVPYVPQNSSAPTPPTSTSG
;
A
#
# COMPACT_ATOMS: atom_id res chain seq x y z
N GLU A 1 9.46 -3.29 1.72
CA GLU A 1 8.38 -3.47 0.73
C GLU A 1 8.80 -4.40 -0.40
N THR A 2 7.86 -4.88 -1.20
CA THR A 2 8.13 -5.56 -2.46
C THR A 2 7.22 -5.02 -3.54
N LEU A 3 7.80 -4.71 -4.71
CA LEU A 3 7.10 -4.25 -5.90
C LEU A 3 7.26 -5.28 -7.02
N THR A 4 6.15 -5.88 -7.44
CA THR A 4 6.13 -6.73 -8.64
C THR A 4 5.60 -5.89 -9.80
N ASN A 5 6.43 -5.66 -10.82
CA ASN A 5 6.11 -4.76 -11.93
C ASN A 5 5.43 -5.48 -13.09
N PHE A 6 4.51 -4.78 -13.74
CA PHE A 6 3.72 -5.23 -14.88
C PHE A 6 3.65 -4.14 -15.94
N THR A 7 3.65 -4.55 -17.21
CA THR A 7 3.54 -3.62 -18.35
C THR A 7 2.10 -3.29 -18.72
N SER A 8 1.12 -3.99 -18.14
CA SER A 8 -0.29 -3.73 -18.35
C SER A 8 -1.09 -3.87 -17.06
N CYS A 9 -2.20 -3.13 -16.97
CA CYS A 9 -3.11 -3.24 -15.85
C CYS A 9 -3.71 -4.65 -15.75
N ASN A 10 -4.12 -5.24 -16.88
CA ASN A 10 -4.70 -6.58 -16.91
C ASN A 10 -3.76 -7.63 -16.35
N ASP A 11 -2.46 -7.52 -16.63
CA ASP A 11 -1.48 -8.46 -16.06
C ASP A 11 -1.36 -8.29 -14.55
N CYS A 12 -1.40 -7.05 -14.06
CA CYS A 12 -1.36 -6.78 -12.62
C CYS A 12 -2.63 -7.26 -11.91
N THR A 13 -3.81 -6.94 -12.43
CA THR A 13 -5.09 -7.32 -11.82
C THR A 13 -5.41 -8.81 -11.98
N ALA A 14 -4.77 -9.50 -12.93
CA ALA A 14 -4.82 -10.96 -13.02
C ALA A 14 -3.77 -11.66 -12.14
N ALA A 15 -2.78 -10.95 -11.61
CA ALA A 15 -1.71 -11.56 -10.83
C ALA A 15 -2.20 -12.07 -9.46
N PRO A 16 -1.54 -13.11 -8.90
CA PRO A 16 -1.87 -13.63 -7.56
C PRO A 16 -1.84 -12.56 -6.47
N CYS A 17 -0.92 -11.60 -6.58
CA CYS A 17 -0.80 -10.53 -5.60
C CYS A 17 -2.08 -9.66 -5.50
N HIS A 18 -2.84 -9.51 -6.58
CA HIS A 18 -4.11 -8.80 -6.59
C HIS A 18 -5.28 -9.74 -6.29
N THR A 19 -5.33 -10.89 -6.97
CA THR A 19 -6.47 -11.82 -6.91
C THR A 19 -6.52 -12.67 -5.64
N THR A 20 -5.36 -13.04 -5.09
CA THR A 20 -5.23 -13.91 -3.91
C THR A 20 -4.88 -13.11 -2.67
N ASP A 21 -3.89 -12.23 -2.78
CA ASP A 21 -3.38 -11.46 -1.63
C ASP A 21 -4.13 -10.12 -1.44
N ASN A 22 -5.08 -9.81 -2.32
CA ASN A 22 -5.93 -8.62 -2.28
C ASN A 22 -5.14 -7.30 -2.20
N ASN A 23 -3.95 -7.25 -2.81
CA ASN A 23 -3.15 -6.04 -2.89
C ASN A 23 -3.59 -5.15 -4.05
N THR A 24 -3.28 -3.87 -3.93
CA THR A 24 -3.61 -2.88 -4.95
C THR A 24 -2.56 -2.85 -6.06
N CYS A 25 -3.03 -2.77 -7.31
CA CYS A 25 -2.19 -2.43 -8.46
C CYS A 25 -1.96 -0.93 -8.52
N ILE A 26 -0.79 -0.46 -8.10
CA ILE A 26 -0.41 0.95 -8.10
C ILE A 26 0.09 1.36 -9.49
N VAL A 27 -0.29 2.57 -9.92
CA VAL A 27 0.21 3.16 -11.17
C VAL A 27 1.57 3.79 -10.89
N GLN A 28 2.58 3.45 -11.69
CA GLN A 28 3.92 4.00 -11.54
C GLN A 28 4.00 5.46 -12.05
N PRO A 29 5.03 6.24 -11.66
CA PRO A 29 5.16 7.64 -12.08
C PRO A 29 5.21 7.88 -13.61
N ASP A 30 5.47 6.83 -14.39
CA ASP A 30 5.43 6.86 -15.86
C ASP A 30 3.99 6.79 -16.44
N ASN A 31 2.98 6.64 -15.59
CA ASN A 31 1.55 6.48 -15.91
C ASN A 31 1.24 5.33 -16.89
N SER A 32 2.19 4.42 -17.12
CA SER A 32 2.12 3.40 -18.16
C SER A 32 2.40 2.00 -17.62
N THR A 33 3.19 1.89 -16.54
CA THR A 33 3.46 0.64 -15.85
C THR A 33 2.73 0.56 -14.52
N TYR A 34 2.52 -0.67 -14.07
CA TYR A 34 1.77 -0.99 -12.87
C TYR A 34 2.65 -1.83 -11.96
N SER A 35 2.48 -1.66 -10.66
CA SER A 35 3.14 -2.54 -9.71
C SER A 35 2.16 -3.02 -8.68
N CYS A 36 2.31 -4.27 -8.31
CA CYS A 36 1.60 -4.80 -7.17
C CYS A 36 2.45 -4.56 -5.92
N LEU A 37 1.95 -3.72 -5.03
CA LEU A 37 2.63 -3.32 -3.81
C LEU A 37 2.37 -4.35 -2.71
N THR A 38 3.42 -4.78 -2.02
CA THR A 38 3.31 -5.56 -0.79
C THR A 38 4.07 -4.86 0.33
N CYS A 39 3.33 -4.37 1.33
CA CYS A 39 3.83 -3.80 2.58
C CYS A 39 3.85 -4.88 3.66
N ASN A 40 4.61 -5.95 3.42
CA ASN A 40 4.74 -7.08 4.36
C ASN A 40 6.21 -7.49 4.56
N SER A 41 7.13 -6.56 4.32
CA SER A 41 8.52 -6.74 4.71
C SER A 41 8.61 -6.36 6.18
N THR A 42 9.00 -7.31 7.03
CA THR A 42 9.63 -6.96 8.29
C THR A 42 10.84 -6.10 7.94
N VAL A 43 10.85 -4.83 8.34
CA VAL A 43 12.07 -4.02 8.23
C VAL A 43 13.16 -4.62 9.15
N ASP A 44 14.43 -4.29 8.93
CA ASP A 44 15.60 -4.95 9.55
C ASP A 44 15.53 -5.09 11.09
N ASN A 45 14.72 -4.27 11.75
CA ASN A 45 14.51 -4.25 13.19
C ASN A 45 13.27 -5.01 13.68
N GLY A 46 12.50 -5.63 12.79
CA GLY A 46 11.28 -6.37 13.10
C GLY A 46 9.98 -5.56 13.02
N ASP A 47 9.99 -4.29 12.59
CA ASP A 47 8.75 -3.52 12.47
C ASP A 47 7.91 -3.91 11.25
N THR A 48 6.61 -3.74 11.40
CA THR A 48 5.61 -3.97 10.36
C THR A 48 5.45 -2.74 9.48
N GLN A 49 5.45 -2.94 8.17
CA GLN A 49 5.05 -1.94 7.20
C GLN A 49 3.53 -1.94 7.01
N PHE A 50 2.97 -0.79 6.66
CA PHE A 50 1.53 -0.55 6.48
C PHE A 50 1.26 0.07 5.11
N TYR A 51 0.12 -0.26 4.51
CA TYR A 51 -0.30 0.25 3.20
C TYR A 51 -0.87 1.67 3.25
N SER A 52 -1.16 2.19 4.44
CA SER A 52 -1.69 3.53 4.66
C SER A 52 -1.08 4.19 5.89
N GLN A 53 -1.03 5.53 5.86
CA GLN A 53 -0.60 6.32 7.02
C GLN A 53 -1.55 6.14 8.21
N ALA A 54 -2.85 6.02 7.96
CA ALA A 54 -3.85 5.86 9.00
C ALA A 54 -3.68 4.54 9.75
N ASP A 55 -3.43 3.43 9.05
CA ASP A 55 -3.19 2.12 9.68
C ASP A 55 -1.89 2.10 10.49
N CYS A 56 -0.85 2.77 9.96
CA CYS A 56 0.37 2.97 10.71
C CYS A 56 0.07 3.73 12.01
N GLN A 57 -0.63 4.87 11.93
CA GLN A 57 -0.94 5.69 13.10
C GLN A 57 -1.80 4.95 14.13
N ALA A 58 -2.76 4.14 13.67
CA ALA A 58 -3.60 3.33 14.54
C ALA A 58 -2.78 2.24 15.28
N SER A 59 -1.73 1.73 14.64
CA SER A 59 -0.89 0.65 15.19
C SER A 59 0.34 1.14 15.95
N CYS A 60 0.78 2.38 15.70
CA CYS A 60 1.98 2.97 16.28
C CYS A 60 1.63 3.74 17.56
N TRP A 61 2.29 3.38 18.68
CA TRP A 61 2.09 4.03 19.97
C TRP A 61 2.28 5.55 19.91
N ASN A 62 3.33 5.99 19.20
CA ASN A 62 3.55 7.40 18.91
C ASN A 62 3.12 7.69 17.46
N GLN A 63 1.91 8.19 17.27
CA GLN A 63 1.35 8.46 15.95
C GLN A 63 2.22 9.39 15.08
N THR A 64 2.98 10.29 15.70
CA THR A 64 3.90 11.20 14.98
C THR A 64 5.17 10.52 14.50
N ALA A 65 5.46 9.30 14.98
CA ALA A 65 6.57 8.48 14.52
C ALA A 65 6.22 7.67 13.27
N CYS A 66 4.97 7.71 12.78
CA CYS A 66 4.63 7.10 11.50
C CYS A 66 5.21 7.91 10.35
N THR A 67 6.11 7.28 9.61
CA THR A 67 6.76 7.83 8.43
C THR A 67 6.63 6.85 7.27
N CYS A 68 6.90 7.30 6.05
CA CYS A 68 7.00 6.42 4.89
C CYS A 68 8.37 5.75 4.82
N ASP A 69 8.37 4.57 4.23
CA ASP A 69 9.52 3.76 3.84
C ASP A 69 9.23 3.24 2.43
N GLY A 70 9.75 3.96 1.43
CA GLY A 70 9.38 3.73 0.03
C GLY A 70 7.91 4.04 -0.23
N ALA A 71 7.18 3.08 -0.79
CA ALA A 71 5.75 3.16 -1.05
C ALA A 71 4.86 2.77 0.14
N CYS A 72 5.44 2.29 1.24
CA CYS A 72 4.75 1.88 2.47
C CYS A 72 4.95 2.86 3.63
N TYR A 73 4.27 2.61 4.76
CA TYR A 73 4.42 3.35 6.01
C TYR A 73 4.97 2.45 7.13
N VAL A 74 5.76 3.00 8.04
CA VAL A 74 6.35 2.29 9.17
C VAL A 74 6.39 3.16 10.43
N CYS A 75 6.28 2.54 11.59
CA CYS A 75 6.41 3.19 12.89
C CYS A 75 7.90 3.39 13.23
N ALA A 76 8.49 4.53 12.87
CA ALA A 76 9.92 4.83 13.08
C ALA A 76 10.31 5.10 14.54
N ALA A 77 9.48 4.70 15.51
CA ALA A 77 9.88 4.68 16.92
C ALA A 77 10.95 3.61 17.22
N LYS A 78 11.07 2.61 16.33
CA LYS A 78 12.04 1.52 16.43
C LYS A 78 12.94 1.46 15.20
N ALA A 79 12.49 1.94 14.03
CA ALA A 79 13.29 1.93 12.80
C ALA A 79 14.38 3.01 12.83
N ASP A 80 15.57 2.69 12.32
CA ASP A 80 16.61 3.68 12.09
C ASP A 80 16.22 4.54 10.88
N PRO A 81 16.08 5.87 11.03
CA PRO A 81 15.75 6.75 9.91
C PRO A 81 16.71 6.65 8.73
N ALA A 82 17.98 6.28 8.97
CA ALA A 82 18.99 6.12 7.92
C ALA A 82 18.77 4.87 7.05
N THR A 83 17.98 3.90 7.53
CA THR A 83 17.68 2.66 6.79
C THR A 83 16.38 2.74 6.01
N LEU A 84 15.62 3.84 6.16
CA LEU A 84 14.36 4.03 5.43
C LEU A 84 14.63 4.45 3.99
N ALA A 85 13.91 3.82 3.06
CA ALA A 85 13.89 4.24 1.68
C ALA A 85 13.22 5.61 1.54
N ALA A 86 13.64 6.36 0.52
CA ALA A 86 13.04 7.66 0.22
C ALA A 86 11.52 7.52 0.03
N CYS A 87 10.78 8.38 0.71
CA CYS A 87 9.33 8.40 0.67
C CYS A 87 8.80 8.59 -0.75
N SER A 88 8.07 7.60 -1.24
CA SER A 88 7.39 7.60 -2.52
C SER A 88 6.07 6.81 -2.45
N PRO A 89 5.13 7.18 -1.54
CA PRO A 89 3.85 6.48 -1.38
C PRO A 89 3.03 6.55 -2.68
N ALA A 90 2.27 5.47 -2.93
CA ALA A 90 1.38 5.41 -4.07
C ALA A 90 0.25 6.44 -3.97
N THR A 91 0.02 7.18 -5.05
CA THR A 91 -1.05 8.18 -5.15
C THR A 91 -2.17 7.74 -6.09
N MET A 92 -1.90 6.79 -6.99
CA MET A 92 -2.82 6.28 -8.00
C MET A 92 -2.81 4.75 -8.02
N MET A 93 -3.96 4.15 -8.33
CA MET A 93 -4.13 2.73 -8.56
C MET A 93 -4.96 2.46 -9.82
N ALA A 94 -4.85 1.24 -10.35
CA ALA A 94 -5.80 0.72 -11.31
C ALA A 94 -6.93 0.01 -10.57
N ASP A 95 -8.18 0.29 -10.95
CA ASP A 95 -9.33 -0.51 -10.52
C ASP A 95 -9.50 -1.77 -11.39
N SER A 96 -10.52 -2.58 -11.08
CA SER A 96 -10.83 -3.80 -11.85
C SER A 96 -11.20 -3.57 -13.31
N THR A 97 -11.51 -2.33 -13.71
CA THR A 97 -11.79 -1.91 -15.08
C THR A 97 -10.58 -1.30 -15.78
N CYS A 98 -9.42 -1.28 -15.12
CA CYS A 98 -8.21 -0.60 -15.54
C CYS A 98 -8.33 0.91 -15.70
N ALA A 99 -9.29 1.52 -15.01
CA ALA A 99 -9.31 2.96 -14.84
C ALA A 99 -8.26 3.36 -13.79
N GLN A 100 -7.50 4.40 -14.08
CA GLN A 100 -6.59 5.00 -13.10
C GLN A 100 -7.42 5.87 -12.14
N VAL A 101 -7.43 5.50 -10.87
CA VAL A 101 -8.20 6.15 -9.80
C VAL A 101 -7.26 6.49 -8.64
N PRO A 102 -7.64 7.43 -7.75
CA PRO A 102 -6.86 7.72 -6.55
C PRO A 102 -6.57 6.45 -5.75
N TYR A 103 -5.36 6.34 -5.22
CA TYR A 103 -4.95 5.18 -4.44
C TYR A 103 -5.83 5.02 -3.20
N VAL A 104 -6.52 3.88 -3.12
CA VAL A 104 -7.21 3.41 -1.93
C VAL A 104 -6.60 2.06 -1.56
N PRO A 105 -5.87 1.98 -0.43
CA PRO A 105 -5.26 0.73 -0.03
C PRO A 105 -6.34 -0.32 0.28
N GLN A 106 -6.31 -1.45 -0.44
CA GLN A 106 -7.32 -2.52 -0.31
C GLN A 106 -7.09 -3.41 0.92
N ASN A 107 -5.82 -3.60 1.30
CA ASN A 107 -5.43 -4.37 2.49
C ASN A 107 -5.36 -3.50 3.76
N SER A 108 -5.78 -2.23 3.66
CA SER A 108 -6.10 -1.42 4.83
C SER A 108 -7.39 -1.94 5.41
N SER A 109 -7.32 -2.46 6.64
CA SER A 109 -8.50 -2.79 7.42
C SER A 109 -9.23 -1.50 7.84
N ALA A 110 -9.79 -0.76 6.88
CA ALA A 110 -10.75 0.30 7.13
C ALA A 110 -12.16 -0.32 7.04
N PRO A 111 -13.05 0.00 8.00
CA PRO A 111 -14.34 -0.65 8.12
C PRO A 111 -15.17 -0.37 6.87
N THR A 112 -15.72 -1.44 6.31
CA THR A 112 -16.78 -1.36 5.31
C THR A 112 -17.85 -0.41 5.86
N PRO A 113 -18.22 0.70 5.18
CA PRO A 113 -19.39 1.44 5.60
C PRO A 113 -20.58 0.48 5.58
N PRO A 114 -21.40 0.41 6.65
CA PRO A 114 -22.55 -0.48 6.64
C PRO A 114 -23.41 -0.07 5.45
N THR A 115 -23.62 -1.03 4.55
CA THR A 115 -24.58 -0.89 3.46
C THR A 115 -25.93 -0.67 4.11
N SER A 116 -26.40 0.58 4.14
CA SER A 116 -27.77 0.90 4.52
C SER A 116 -28.70 0.28 3.48
N THR A 117 -29.17 -0.93 3.75
CA THR A 117 -30.34 -1.50 3.09
C THR A 117 -31.55 -0.71 3.58
N SER A 118 -32.02 0.21 2.75
CA SER A 118 -33.33 0.83 2.89
C SER A 118 -34.41 -0.23 2.73
N GLY A 119 -35.15 -0.49 3.81
CA GLY A 119 -36.45 -1.17 3.82
C GLY A 119 -37.54 -0.18 4.16
#